data_AF-A0A2D6FNE0-F1
#
_entry.id   AF-A0A2D6FNE0-F1
#
_cell.length_a   1.000
_cell.length_b   1.000
_cell.length_c   1.000
_cell.angle_alpha   90.00
_cell.angle_beta   90.00
_cell.angle_gamma   90.00
#
_symmetry.space_group_name_H-M   'P 1'
#
loop_
_entity.id
_entity.type
_entity.pdbx_description
1 polymer ?
#
loop_
_entity_poly.entity_id
_entity_poly.type
_entity_poly.pdbx_seq_one_letter_code
_entity_poly.pdbx_strand_id
1 'polypeptide(L)'
;MKRTVTGTVEGTGATITIQLGFTPKAVQLFNIDGLCTLFWSENMTDAYGLKAITAGTISKITSLGITPYTGSENTNNAGFQIGADTDVNVSGETIEYIAYRD
;
A
#
# COMPACT_ATOMS: atom_id res chain seq x y z
N MET A 1 11.58 -16.75 4.34
CA MET A 1 10.51 -17.69 3.90
C MET A 1 9.67 -16.86 2.99
N LYS A 2 9.62 -17.23 1.71
CA LYS A 2 8.91 -16.45 0.72
C LYS A 2 7.41 -16.46 1.02
N ARG A 3 6.80 -15.29 1.11
CA ARG A 3 5.38 -15.10 1.41
C ARG A 3 4.81 -14.06 0.45
N THR A 4 3.65 -14.38 -0.11
CA THR A 4 2.80 -13.45 -0.85
C THR A 4 1.44 -13.48 -0.19
N VAL A 5 0.92 -12.31 0.16
CA VAL A 5 -0.45 -12.15 0.67
C VAL A 5 -1.19 -11.17 -0.20
N THR A 6 -2.42 -11.53 -0.58
CA THR A 6 -3.35 -10.68 -1.30
C THR A 6 -4.57 -10.40 -0.44
N GLY A 7 -5.25 -9.30 -0.69
CA GLY A 7 -6.52 -8.99 -0.05
C GLY A 7 -7.12 -7.69 -0.58
N THR A 8 -8.26 -7.33 -0.01
CA THR A 8 -8.93 -6.07 -0.32
C THR A 8 -9.19 -5.26 0.93
N VAL A 9 -9.31 -3.94 0.77
CA VAL A 9 -9.75 -3.01 1.80
C VAL A 9 -10.55 -1.89 1.16
N GLU A 10 -11.53 -1.34 1.88
CA GLU A 10 -12.24 -0.14 1.44
C GLU A 10 -11.37 1.08 1.72
N GLY A 11 -11.23 1.95 0.72
CA GLY A 11 -10.57 3.23 0.85
C GLY A 11 -11.34 4.15 1.79
N THR A 12 -10.62 5.03 2.48
CA THR A 12 -11.18 5.88 3.54
C THR A 12 -10.80 7.35 3.39
N GLY A 13 -9.89 7.70 2.47
CA GLY A 13 -9.28 9.03 2.44
C GLY A 13 -8.38 9.34 3.64
N ALA A 14 -8.13 8.36 4.51
CA ALA A 14 -7.25 8.44 5.67
C ALA A 14 -6.28 7.25 5.68
N THR A 15 -5.24 7.31 6.51
CA THR A 15 -4.25 6.21 6.58
C THR A 15 -4.91 4.89 6.99
N ILE A 16 -4.70 3.84 6.20
CA ILE A 16 -5.19 2.48 6.47
C ILE A 16 -4.01 1.60 6.89
N THR A 17 -4.16 0.83 7.97
CA THR A 17 -3.13 -0.13 8.41
C THR A 17 -3.54 -1.55 8.03
N ILE A 18 -2.69 -2.24 7.28
CA ILE A 18 -2.86 -3.64 6.88
C ILE A 18 -1.91 -4.50 7.70
N GLN A 19 -2.47 -5.48 8.43
CA GLN A 19 -1.71 -6.38 9.30
C GLN A 19 -1.56 -7.75 8.60
N LEU A 20 -0.31 -8.17 8.36
CA LEU A 20 0.02 -9.38 7.63
C LEU A 20 0.75 -10.42 8.49
N GLY A 21 1.19 -10.03 9.69
CA GLY A 21 2.12 -10.80 10.53
C GLY A 21 3.57 -10.75 10.03
N PHE A 22 3.88 -9.87 9.07
CA PHE A 22 5.23 -9.60 8.59
C PHE A 22 5.29 -8.23 7.91
N THR A 23 6.42 -7.54 8.04
CA THR A 23 6.71 -6.35 7.22
C THR A 23 7.08 -6.79 5.79
N PRO A 24 6.39 -6.33 4.74
CA PRO A 24 6.67 -6.69 3.36
C PRO A 24 7.91 -5.96 2.83
N LYS A 25 8.51 -6.50 1.77
CA LYS A 25 9.60 -5.91 0.99
C LYS A 25 9.12 -5.21 -0.28
N ALA A 26 7.90 -5.51 -0.72
CA ALA A 26 7.23 -4.81 -1.80
C ALA A 26 5.72 -4.90 -1.63
N VAL A 27 5.02 -3.85 -2.06
CA VAL A 27 3.56 -3.77 -2.05
C VAL A 27 3.09 -3.19 -3.39
N GLN A 28 2.08 -3.81 -3.97
CA GLN A 28 1.30 -3.27 -5.08
C GLN A 28 -0.13 -3.03 -4.60
N LEU A 29 -0.68 -1.87 -4.94
CA LEU A 29 -2.08 -1.52 -4.72
C LEU A 29 -2.75 -1.27 -6.06
N PHE A 30 -4.00 -1.69 -6.16
CA PHE A 30 -4.89 -1.43 -7.28
C PHE A 30 -6.18 -0.85 -6.71
N ASN A 31 -6.43 0.41 -6.97
CA ASN A 31 -7.77 0.95 -6.80
C ASN A 31 -8.59 0.52 -8.02
N ILE A 32 -9.38 -0.54 -7.84
CA ILE A 32 -10.09 -1.20 -8.95
C ILE A 32 -11.32 -0.40 -9.41
N ASP A 33 -11.80 0.53 -8.58
CA ASP A 33 -12.90 1.45 -8.92
C ASP A 33 -12.35 2.74 -9.56
N GLY A 34 -11.29 3.32 -8.98
CA GLY A 34 -10.66 4.58 -9.42
C GLY A 34 -9.62 4.46 -10.53
N LEU A 35 -9.31 3.24 -11.00
CA LEU A 35 -8.34 2.93 -12.06
C LEU A 35 -6.93 3.50 -11.79
N CYS A 36 -6.47 3.33 -10.55
CA CYS A 36 -5.16 3.80 -10.10
C CYS A 36 -4.33 2.64 -9.55
N THR A 37 -3.01 2.67 -9.76
CA THR A 37 -2.09 1.70 -9.16
C THR A 37 -0.96 2.38 -8.42
N LEU A 38 -0.50 1.75 -7.34
CA LEU A 38 0.64 2.22 -6.56
C LEU A 38 1.60 1.07 -6.26
N PHE A 39 2.86 1.26 -6.59
CA PHE A 39 3.93 0.32 -6.25
C PHE A 39 4.92 0.93 -5.26
N TRP A 40 5.32 0.14 -4.26
CA TRP A 40 6.40 0.45 -3.32
C TRP A 40 7.31 -0.76 -3.14
N SER A 41 8.59 -0.50 -2.84
CA SER A 41 9.59 -1.52 -2.46
C SER A 41 10.46 -1.03 -1.31
N GLU A 42 11.12 -1.95 -0.59
CA GLU A 42 12.00 -1.66 0.56
C GLU A 42 13.15 -0.67 0.27
N ASN A 43 13.46 -0.44 -1.00
CA ASN A 43 14.45 0.56 -1.44
C ASN A 43 13.87 1.98 -1.58
N MET A 44 12.58 2.17 -1.29
CA MET A 44 11.91 3.47 -1.27
C MET A 44 11.71 3.92 0.19
N THR A 45 11.79 5.24 0.41
CA THR A 45 11.50 5.86 1.71
C THR A 45 10.04 5.61 2.15
N ASP A 46 9.79 5.69 3.44
CA ASP A 46 8.44 5.64 4.01
C ASP A 46 7.52 6.69 3.36
N ALA A 47 6.26 6.30 3.17
CA ALA A 47 5.21 7.07 2.52
C ALA A 47 5.49 7.41 1.05
N TYR A 48 6.35 6.65 0.37
CA TYR A 48 6.63 6.83 -1.06
C TYR A 48 5.88 5.79 -1.90
N GLY A 49 5.90 6.00 -3.21
CA GLY A 49 5.54 4.96 -4.18
C GLY A 49 5.55 5.50 -5.60
N LEU A 50 5.49 4.60 -6.57
CA LEU A 50 5.30 4.91 -7.98
C LEU A 50 3.83 4.73 -8.32
N LYS A 51 3.14 5.83 -8.59
CA LYS A 51 1.72 5.86 -8.94
C LYS A 51 1.56 5.88 -10.45
N ALA A 52 0.64 5.09 -10.97
CA ALA A 52 0.15 5.20 -12.35
C ALA A 52 -1.36 5.40 -12.35
N ILE A 53 -1.82 6.39 -13.13
CA ILE A 53 -3.23 6.76 -13.30
C ILE A 53 -3.69 6.49 -14.74
N THR A 54 -5.01 6.49 -14.98
CA THR A 54 -5.70 6.17 -16.25
C THR A 54 -5.16 6.89 -17.50
N ALA A 55 -4.46 8.02 -17.35
CA ALA A 55 -3.83 8.74 -18.46
C ALA A 55 -2.43 8.23 -18.86
N GLY A 56 -1.94 7.15 -18.23
CA GLY A 56 -0.60 6.59 -18.46
C GLY A 56 0.54 7.40 -17.78
N THR A 57 0.21 8.48 -17.09
CA THR A 57 1.17 9.26 -16.29
C THR A 57 1.66 8.41 -15.13
N ILE A 58 2.98 8.23 -15.06
CA ILE A 58 3.66 7.65 -13.89
C ILE A 58 4.28 8.78 -13.09
N SER A 59 3.98 8.86 -11.80
CA SER A 59 4.51 9.88 -10.90
C SER A 59 5.02 9.25 -9.61
N LYS A 60 5.93 9.96 -8.93
CA LYS A 60 6.44 9.57 -7.63
C LYS A 60 5.64 10.26 -6.54
N ILE A 61 5.03 9.49 -5.64
CA ILE A 61 4.50 9.98 -4.37
C ILE A 61 5.64 10.04 -3.36
N THR A 62 5.71 11.12 -2.57
CA THR A 62 6.79 11.36 -1.59
C THR A 62 6.29 11.60 -0.16
N SER A 63 5.00 11.45 0.12
CA SER A 63 4.43 11.70 1.45
C SER A 63 3.12 10.98 1.78
N LEU A 64 2.40 10.46 0.78
CA LEU A 64 1.08 9.82 0.95
C LEU A 64 1.02 8.40 0.38
N GLY A 65 2.19 7.79 0.16
CA GLY A 65 2.33 6.46 -0.45
C GLY A 65 2.26 5.35 0.58
N ILE A 66 3.16 4.38 0.49
CA ILE A 66 3.16 3.19 1.34
C ILE A 66 4.27 3.31 2.38
N THR A 67 3.94 2.97 3.63
CA THR A 67 4.89 2.96 4.76
C THR A 67 4.95 1.55 5.35
N PRO A 68 6.13 0.93 5.48
CA PRO A 68 6.28 -0.31 6.23
C PRO A 68 5.77 -0.17 7.66
N TYR A 69 5.06 -1.17 8.16
CA TYR A 69 4.61 -1.20 9.54
C TYR A 69 5.25 -2.40 10.24
N THR A 70 6.11 -2.14 11.22
CA THR A 70 6.80 -3.18 12.00
C THR A 70 5.92 -3.78 13.09
N GLY A 71 4.73 -3.22 13.29
CA GLY A 71 3.84 -3.60 14.38
C GLY A 71 4.08 -2.81 15.66
N SER A 72 3.32 -3.12 16.69
CA SER A 72 3.62 -2.67 18.06
C SER A 72 4.49 -3.72 18.75
N GLU A 73 5.30 -3.31 19.73
CA GLU A 73 6.11 -4.26 20.50
C GLU A 73 5.28 -5.44 21.01
N ASN A 74 5.81 -6.65 20.85
CA ASN A 74 5.19 -7.92 21.26
C ASN A 74 3.84 -8.24 20.58
N THR A 75 3.56 -7.69 19.39
CA THR A 75 2.37 -8.03 18.62
C THR A 75 2.72 -8.58 17.23
N ASN A 76 1.99 -9.61 16.78
CA ASN A 76 2.13 -10.20 15.43
C ASN A 76 1.38 -9.39 14.35
N ASN A 77 1.37 -8.07 14.46
CA ASN A 77 0.56 -7.18 13.62
C ASN A 77 1.38 -6.41 12.57
N ALA A 78 2.62 -6.81 12.32
CA ALA A 78 3.46 -6.23 11.28
C ALA A 78 2.79 -6.32 9.89
N GLY A 79 3.08 -5.36 9.03
CA GLY A 79 2.47 -5.22 7.71
C GLY A 79 2.90 -3.92 7.05
N PHE A 80 1.94 -3.14 6.58
CA PHE A 80 2.18 -1.85 5.94
C PHE A 80 1.00 -0.90 6.17
N GLN A 81 1.23 0.39 5.90
CA GLN A 81 0.21 1.42 5.88
C GLN A 81 0.04 1.94 4.45
N ILE A 82 -1.21 2.17 4.07
CA ILE A 82 -1.61 2.88 2.86
C ILE A 82 -1.86 4.32 3.27
N GLY A 83 -1.14 5.27 2.68
CA GLY A 83 -1.32 6.70 2.92
C GLY A 83 -2.62 7.23 2.29
N ALA A 84 -2.93 8.50 2.57
CA ALA A 84 -4.15 9.16 2.13
C ALA A 84 -4.04 9.76 0.71
N ASP A 85 -3.37 9.08 -0.22
CA ASP A 85 -3.33 9.54 -1.61
C ASP A 85 -4.74 9.52 -2.21
N THR A 86 -5.14 10.64 -2.83
CA THR A 86 -6.51 10.89 -3.27
C THR A 86 -6.92 10.16 -4.55
N ASP A 87 -6.01 9.42 -5.19
CA ASP A 87 -6.36 8.56 -6.32
C ASP A 87 -6.32 7.08 -5.91
N VAL A 88 -5.46 6.70 -4.97
CA VAL A 88 -5.28 5.30 -4.53
C VAL A 88 -6.22 4.93 -3.39
N ASN A 89 -6.48 5.85 -2.45
CA ASN A 89 -7.22 5.60 -1.22
C ASN A 89 -8.43 6.54 -1.11
N VAL A 90 -9.36 6.38 -2.05
CA VAL A 90 -10.59 7.17 -2.12
C VAL A 90 -11.66 6.54 -1.24
N SER A 91 -12.37 7.36 -0.46
CA SER A 91 -13.43 6.91 0.43
C SER A 91 -14.52 6.15 -0.34
N GLY A 92 -14.78 4.89 0.03
CA GLY A 92 -15.79 4.05 -0.59
C GLY A 92 -15.37 3.33 -1.88
N GLU A 93 -14.12 3.48 -2.31
CA GLU A 93 -13.55 2.72 -3.44
C GLU A 93 -12.77 1.50 -2.92
N THR A 94 -12.72 0.44 -3.72
CA THR A 94 -12.07 -0.83 -3.36
C THR A 94 -10.61 -0.82 -3.76
N ILE A 95 -9.74 -1.10 -2.78
CA ILE A 95 -8.31 -1.27 -2.98
C ILE A 95 -7.97 -2.75 -2.87
N GLU A 96 -7.45 -3.34 -3.94
CA GLU A 96 -6.79 -4.64 -3.90
C GLU A 96 -5.29 -4.43 -3.62
N TYR A 97 -4.69 -5.28 -2.78
CA TYR A 97 -3.27 -5.25 -2.50
C TYR A 97 -2.60 -6.60 -2.73
N ILE A 98 -1.32 -6.54 -3.10
CA ILE A 98 -0.42 -7.69 -3.12
C ILE A 98 0.85 -7.31 -2.36
N ALA A 99 1.14 -8.03 -1.28
CA ALA A 99 2.29 -7.81 -0.42
C ALA A 99 3.26 -9.00 -0.48
N TYR A 100 4.55 -8.70 -0.69
CA TYR A 100 5.60 -9.70 -0.91
C TYR A 100 6.68 -9.62 0.17
N ARG A 101 7.22 -10.78 0.58
CA ARG A 101 8.43 -10.93 1.39
C ARG A 101 9.20 -12.17 0.98
N ASP A 102 10.53 -12.14 1.07
CA ASP A 102 11.44 -13.25 0.74
C ASP A 102 11.82 -14.12 1.96
#